data_AF-A0A849ED81-F1
#
_entry.id   AF-A0A849ED81-F1
#
_cell.length_a   1.000
_cell.length_b   1.000
_cell.length_c   1.000
_cell.angle_alpha   90.00
_cell.angle_beta   90.00
_cell.angle_gamma   90.00
#
_symmetry.space_group_name_H-M   'P 1'
#
loop_
_entity.id
_entity.type
_entity.pdbx_description
1 polymer ?
#
loop_
_entity_poly.entity_id
_entity_poly.type
_entity_poly.pdbx_seq_one_letter_code
_entity_poly.pdbx_strand_id
1 'polypeptide(L)'
;MKSALPKWREVQDWATDGAADWAVGLSVASQLPGRLDGPADAFRHLLIAAELHRVYGQSYAGRLLNAHEFDFGHSSDTDMDEYNNEIGQQIGRYVRSNNGSTADVIKFAKQVMLNSFPGGDSANVRWEPGPETGWRVKAAKSTQLPNGVILQPAVVAENDPDK
;
A
#
# COMPACT_ATOMS: atom_id res chain seq x y z
N MET A 1 25.67 -12.09 14.08
CA MET A 1 25.31 -13.17 13.13
C MET A 1 24.26 -12.62 12.18
N LYS A 2 24.52 -12.56 10.87
CA LYS A 2 23.49 -12.22 9.88
C LYS A 2 22.74 -13.52 9.57
N SER A 3 21.47 -13.63 9.94
CA SER A 3 20.65 -14.72 9.41
C SER A 3 20.52 -14.50 7.90
N ALA A 4 20.85 -15.49 7.09
CA ALA A 4 20.52 -15.45 5.67
C ALA A 4 19.01 -15.28 5.54
N LEU A 5 18.57 -14.29 4.76
CA LEU A 5 17.15 -14.14 4.46
C LEU A 5 16.69 -15.38 3.68
N PRO A 6 15.43 -15.81 3.82
CA PRO A 6 14.88 -16.84 2.97
C PRO A 6 15.06 -16.48 1.49
N LYS A 7 15.38 -17.45 0.62
CA LYS A 7 15.66 -17.20 -0.82
C LYS A 7 14.58 -16.38 -1.54
N TRP A 8 13.31 -16.52 -1.13
CA TRP A 8 12.21 -15.75 -1.72
C TRP A 8 12.32 -14.24 -1.41
N ARG A 9 12.86 -13.85 -0.25
CA ARG A 9 13.11 -12.44 0.08
C ARG A 9 14.21 -11.84 -0.78
N GLU A 10 15.26 -12.59 -1.08
CA GLU A 10 16.35 -12.10 -1.94
C GLU A 10 15.86 -11.81 -3.37
N VAL A 11 14.97 -12.67 -3.90
CA VAL A 11 14.34 -12.45 -5.21
C VAL A 11 13.40 -11.25 -5.19
N GLN A 12 12.61 -11.10 -4.13
CA GLN A 12 11.69 -9.96 -3.95
C GLN A 12 12.44 -8.62 -3.82
N ASP A 13 13.53 -8.60 -3.05
CA ASP A 13 14.35 -7.41 -2.85
C ASP A 13 15.07 -7.00 -4.14
N TRP A 14 15.62 -7.98 -4.88
CA TRP A 14 16.19 -7.74 -6.20
C TRP A 14 15.15 -7.25 -7.23
N ALA A 15 13.97 -7.86 -7.26
CA ALA A 15 12.91 -7.49 -8.20
C ALA A 15 12.31 -6.11 -7.89
N THR A 16 12.42 -5.63 -6.65
CA THR A 16 11.92 -4.32 -6.23
C THR A 16 13.02 -3.29 -5.96
N ASP A 17 14.28 -3.65 -6.25
CA ASP A 17 15.49 -2.83 -6.02
C ASP A 17 15.56 -2.23 -4.61
N GLY A 18 15.29 -3.05 -3.59
CA GLY A 18 15.32 -2.62 -2.19
C GLY A 18 14.00 -2.08 -1.65
N ALA A 19 13.00 -1.79 -2.49
CA ALA A 19 11.77 -1.13 -2.05
C ALA A 19 10.95 -2.01 -1.09
N ALA A 20 10.95 -3.33 -1.28
CA ALA A 20 10.24 -4.26 -0.40
C ALA A 20 10.85 -4.31 1.02
N ASP A 21 12.17 -4.48 1.15
CA ASP A 21 12.81 -4.52 2.47
C ASP A 21 12.71 -3.17 3.19
N TRP A 22 12.84 -2.06 2.45
CA TRP A 22 12.61 -0.72 2.99
C TRP A 22 11.18 -0.54 3.52
N ALA A 23 10.17 -0.93 2.75
CA ALA A 23 8.77 -0.81 3.15
C ALA A 23 8.43 -1.71 4.35
N VAL A 24 8.99 -2.92 4.41
CA VAL A 24 8.90 -3.80 5.59
C VAL A 24 9.53 -3.12 6.81
N GLY A 25 10.73 -2.54 6.66
CA GLY A 25 11.41 -1.82 7.73
C GLY A 25 10.59 -0.65 8.28
N LEU A 26 10.00 0.17 7.40
CA LEU A 26 9.11 1.26 7.78
C LEU A 26 7.80 0.79 8.41
N SER A 27 7.21 -0.28 7.87
CA SER A 27 6.03 -0.91 8.47
C SER A 27 6.33 -1.38 9.89
N VAL A 28 7.46 -2.07 10.11
CA VAL A 28 7.93 -2.47 11.45
C VAL A 28 8.13 -1.24 12.36
N ALA A 29 8.87 -0.24 11.89
CA ALA A 29 9.17 0.98 12.64
C ALA A 29 7.93 1.82 12.98
N SER A 30 6.84 1.73 12.19
CA SER A 30 5.61 2.45 12.46
C SER A 30 4.90 2.01 13.74
N GLN A 31 5.20 0.80 14.24
CA GLN A 31 4.51 0.16 15.37
C GLN A 31 2.99 0.03 15.18
N LEU A 32 2.50 0.13 13.94
CA LEU A 32 1.11 -0.19 13.62
C LEU A 32 0.84 -1.68 13.92
N PRO A 33 -0.38 -2.02 14.40
CA PRO A 33 -0.76 -3.42 14.62
C PRO A 33 -1.00 -4.13 13.29
N GLY A 34 -1.21 -5.46 13.34
CA GLY A 34 -1.58 -6.27 12.17
C GLY A 34 -0.48 -6.33 11.11
N ARG A 35 0.49 -7.24 11.31
CA ARG A 35 1.61 -7.47 10.38
C ARG A 35 1.22 -8.25 9.13
N LEU A 36 0.13 -8.99 9.23
CA LEU A 36 -0.56 -9.73 8.19
C LEU A 36 -2.02 -9.31 8.32
N ASP A 37 -2.63 -8.92 7.21
CA ASP A 37 -4.05 -8.53 7.12
C ASP A 37 -4.35 -7.49 8.19
N GLY A 38 -3.71 -6.33 8.04
CA GLY A 38 -3.51 -5.41 9.14
C GLY A 38 -3.08 -4.02 8.75
N PRO A 39 -3.12 -3.06 9.67
CA PRO A 39 -2.66 -1.70 9.44
C PRO A 39 -1.21 -1.54 9.00
N ALA A 40 -0.33 -2.31 9.63
CA ALA A 40 1.08 -2.34 9.25
C ALA A 40 1.25 -2.96 7.86
N ASP A 41 0.37 -3.89 7.50
CA ASP A 41 0.34 -4.52 6.19
C ASP A 41 -0.15 -3.54 5.12
N ALA A 42 -1.31 -2.90 5.31
CA ALA A 42 -1.81 -1.84 4.44
C ALA A 42 -0.77 -0.74 4.20
N PHE A 43 -0.07 -0.30 5.25
CA PHE A 43 1.01 0.68 5.13
C PHE A 43 2.19 0.16 4.30
N ARG A 44 2.57 -1.11 4.44
CA ARG A 44 3.59 -1.75 3.61
C ARG A 44 3.18 -1.76 2.14
N HIS A 45 1.94 -2.15 1.82
CA HIS A 45 1.42 -2.18 0.45
C HIS A 45 1.41 -0.79 -0.19
N LEU A 46 0.94 0.23 0.53
CA LEU A 46 1.02 1.63 0.08
C LEU A 46 2.45 2.05 -0.28
N LEU A 47 3.42 1.74 0.59
CA LEU A 47 4.83 2.13 0.40
C LEU A 47 5.45 1.42 -0.81
N ILE A 48 5.28 0.10 -0.94
CA ILE A 48 5.84 -0.68 -2.06
C ILE A 48 5.24 -0.21 -3.38
N ALA A 49 3.92 -0.15 -3.49
CA ALA A 49 3.24 0.24 -4.72
C ALA A 49 3.58 1.68 -5.14
N ALA A 50 3.66 2.60 -4.17
CA ALA A 50 4.05 3.98 -4.44
C ALA A 50 5.49 4.12 -4.89
N GLU A 51 6.43 3.43 -4.24
CA GLU A 51 7.84 3.56 -4.58
C GLU A 51 8.16 2.92 -5.94
N LEU A 52 7.59 1.75 -6.23
CA LEU A 52 7.73 1.11 -7.54
C LEU A 52 7.18 1.99 -8.65
N HIS A 53 6.00 2.59 -8.47
CA HIS A 53 5.47 3.56 -9.43
C HIS A 53 6.33 4.81 -9.56
N ARG A 54 6.88 5.30 -8.44
CA ARG A 54 7.73 6.49 -8.44
C ARG A 54 9.00 6.25 -9.25
N VAL A 55 9.67 5.12 -9.05
CA VAL A 55 10.97 4.80 -9.65
C VAL A 55 10.82 4.31 -11.10
N TYR A 56 9.90 3.39 -11.36
CA TYR A 56 9.83 2.68 -12.65
C TYR A 56 8.64 3.07 -13.53
N GLY A 57 7.63 3.74 -12.96
CA GLY A 57 6.40 4.05 -13.65
C GLY A 57 5.44 2.85 -13.76
N GLN A 58 4.32 3.06 -14.45
CA GLN A 58 3.14 2.20 -14.37
C GLN A 58 3.31 0.80 -14.98
N SER A 59 4.00 0.69 -16.11
CA SER A 59 4.11 -0.59 -16.83
C SER A 59 4.93 -1.63 -16.06
N TYR A 60 5.95 -1.20 -15.32
CA TYR A 60 6.80 -2.08 -14.53
C TYR A 60 6.16 -2.38 -13.17
N ALA A 61 5.66 -1.35 -12.48
CA ALA A 61 5.07 -1.51 -11.16
C ALA A 61 3.80 -2.39 -11.18
N GLY A 62 2.92 -2.21 -12.18
CA GLY A 62 1.72 -3.06 -12.29
C GLY A 62 2.05 -4.55 -12.50
N ARG A 63 3.13 -4.87 -13.21
CA ARG A 63 3.56 -6.27 -13.41
C ARG A 63 4.12 -6.89 -12.14
N LEU A 64 4.86 -6.12 -11.34
CA LEU A 64 5.41 -6.60 -10.07
C LEU A 64 4.37 -6.73 -8.99
N LEU A 65 3.44 -5.78 -8.89
CA LEU A 65 2.36 -5.83 -7.91
C LEU A 65 1.44 -7.04 -8.17
N ASN A 66 1.04 -7.25 -9.44
CA ASN A 66 0.24 -8.42 -9.82
C ASN A 66 1.03 -9.75 -9.72
N ALA A 67 2.37 -9.72 -9.82
CA ALA A 67 3.20 -10.92 -9.66
C ALA A 67 3.43 -11.27 -8.18
N HIS A 68 3.46 -10.27 -7.29
CA HIS A 68 3.52 -10.49 -5.84
C HIS A 68 2.23 -11.08 -5.27
N GLU A 69 1.12 -11.00 -6.00
CA GLU A 69 -0.12 -11.74 -5.73
C GLU A 69 -0.02 -13.22 -6.18
N PHE A 70 0.95 -13.58 -7.04
CA PHE A 70 1.02 -14.88 -7.71
C PHE A 70 1.88 -15.95 -7.03
N ASP A 71 2.63 -15.63 -5.96
CA ASP A 71 3.39 -16.60 -5.15
C ASP A 71 3.81 -15.89 -3.83
N PHE A 72 3.54 -16.36 -2.59
CA PHE A 72 3.83 -17.68 -2.03
C PHE A 72 2.93 -17.99 -0.80
N GLY A 73 1.77 -18.63 -1.00
CA GLY A 73 1.13 -19.49 0.01
C GLY A 73 -0.08 -18.96 0.80
N HIS A 74 -0.59 -17.76 0.53
CA HIS A 74 -1.84 -17.27 1.12
C HIS A 74 -2.74 -16.75 0.00
N SER A 75 -3.72 -17.56 -0.40
CA SER A 75 -4.62 -17.30 -1.52
C SER A 75 -5.87 -16.51 -1.13
N SER A 76 -5.83 -15.74 -0.05
CA SER A 76 -7.05 -15.16 0.54
C SER A 76 -6.80 -13.84 1.25
N ASP A 77 -6.36 -12.81 0.52
CA ASP A 77 -6.74 -11.42 0.83
C ASP A 77 -6.48 -10.43 -0.33
N THR A 78 -6.89 -10.82 -1.55
CA THR A 78 -6.62 -10.08 -2.79
C THR A 78 -7.19 -8.66 -2.77
N ASP A 79 -8.42 -8.48 -2.31
CA ASP A 79 -9.08 -7.17 -2.42
C ASP A 79 -8.43 -6.07 -1.56
N MET A 80 -7.90 -6.43 -0.39
CA MET A 80 -7.28 -5.48 0.53
C MET A 80 -5.94 -5.00 -0.03
N ASP A 81 -5.14 -5.96 -0.50
CA ASP A 81 -3.85 -5.72 -1.12
C ASP A 81 -4.02 -4.93 -2.41
N GLU A 82 -4.93 -5.33 -3.30
CA GLU A 82 -5.25 -4.63 -4.54
C GLU A 82 -5.69 -3.18 -4.26
N TYR A 83 -6.61 -2.99 -3.32
CA TYR A 83 -7.09 -1.66 -2.94
C TYR A 83 -5.95 -0.75 -2.44
N ASN A 84 -5.12 -1.24 -1.52
CA ASN A 84 -4.01 -0.47 -0.97
C ASN A 84 -2.91 -0.26 -2.02
N ASN A 85 -2.68 -1.25 -2.89
CA ASN A 85 -1.78 -1.12 -4.03
C ASN A 85 -2.26 0.02 -4.93
N GLU A 86 -3.52 0.06 -5.35
CA GLU A 86 -4.06 1.12 -6.21
C GLU A 86 -3.86 2.54 -5.65
N ILE A 87 -4.08 2.73 -4.34
CA ILE A 87 -3.83 4.01 -3.68
C ILE A 87 -2.33 4.32 -3.68
N GLY A 88 -1.49 3.32 -3.39
CA GLY A 88 -0.04 3.45 -3.49
C GLY A 88 0.40 3.85 -4.90
N GLN A 89 -0.14 3.22 -5.94
CA GLN A 89 0.14 3.57 -7.34
C GLN A 89 -0.20 5.04 -7.63
N GLN A 90 -1.31 5.56 -7.10
CA GLN A 90 -1.68 6.97 -7.23
C GLN A 90 -0.68 7.90 -6.55
N ILE A 91 -0.25 7.57 -5.33
CA ILE A 91 0.82 8.29 -4.63
C ILE A 91 2.09 8.29 -5.49
N GLY A 92 2.52 7.12 -5.97
CA GLY A 92 3.72 6.98 -6.78
C GLY A 92 3.67 7.78 -8.09
N ARG A 93 2.53 7.74 -8.79
CA ARG A 93 2.29 8.58 -9.98
C ARG A 93 2.40 10.06 -9.65
N TYR A 94 1.76 10.52 -8.58
CA TYR A 94 1.81 11.91 -8.17
C TYR A 94 3.24 12.36 -7.84
N VAL A 95 3.94 11.60 -7.00
CA VAL A 95 5.31 11.91 -6.58
C VAL A 95 6.23 11.94 -7.80
N ARG A 96 6.14 10.97 -8.70
CA ARG A 96 6.94 10.94 -9.94
C ARG A 96 6.70 12.16 -10.82
N SER A 97 5.43 12.48 -11.09
CA SER A 97 5.06 13.62 -11.96
C SER A 97 5.50 14.97 -11.40
N ASN A 98 5.73 15.07 -10.08
CA ASN A 98 6.23 16.26 -9.41
C ASN A 98 7.73 16.18 -9.09
N ASN A 99 8.45 15.21 -9.67
CA ASN A 99 9.89 14.99 -9.43
C ASN A 99 10.25 14.84 -7.93
N GLY A 100 9.34 14.24 -7.17
CA GLY A 100 9.46 14.04 -5.74
C GLY A 100 10.29 12.81 -5.37
N SER A 101 10.53 12.69 -4.07
CA SER A 101 11.46 11.74 -3.46
C SER A 101 10.75 10.59 -2.74
N THR A 102 11.52 9.59 -2.30
CA THR A 102 11.05 8.57 -1.36
C THR A 102 10.49 9.18 -0.07
N ALA A 103 11.01 10.32 0.40
CA ALA A 103 10.47 11.01 1.58
C ALA A 103 9.04 11.52 1.34
N ASP A 104 8.73 11.96 0.11
CA ASP A 104 7.38 12.36 -0.27
C ASP A 104 6.43 11.17 -0.31
N VAL A 105 6.90 10.00 -0.78
CA VAL A 105 6.13 8.74 -0.70
C VAL A 105 5.77 8.42 0.74
N ILE A 106 6.74 8.42 1.66
CA ILE A 106 6.48 8.17 3.09
C ILE A 106 5.46 9.16 3.65
N LYS A 107 5.64 10.45 3.34
CA LYS A 107 4.76 11.51 3.80
C LYS A 107 3.33 11.27 3.35
N PHE A 108 3.10 11.00 2.07
CA PHE A 108 1.75 10.81 1.53
C PHE A 108 1.13 9.49 1.99
N ALA A 109 1.90 8.40 2.06
CA ALA A 109 1.41 7.14 2.62
C ALA A 109 0.98 7.32 4.09
N LYS A 110 1.76 8.04 4.90
CA LYS A 110 1.36 8.38 6.29
C LYS A 110 0.11 9.24 6.34
N GLN A 111 -0.01 10.24 5.45
CA GLN A 111 -1.21 11.08 5.38
C GLN A 111 -2.46 10.27 5.02
N VAL A 112 -2.35 9.36 4.05
CA VAL A 112 -3.43 8.43 3.70
C VAL A 112 -3.83 7.60 4.92
N MET A 113 -2.86 6.97 5.59
CA MET A 113 -3.15 6.21 6.81
C MET A 113 -3.84 7.08 7.87
N LEU A 114 -3.30 8.27 8.17
CA LEU A 114 -3.86 9.19 9.16
C LEU A 114 -5.29 9.63 8.84
N ASN A 115 -5.58 9.95 7.59
CA ASN A 115 -6.90 10.37 7.13
C ASN A 115 -7.91 9.23 7.17
N SER A 116 -7.46 7.98 7.11
CA SER A 116 -8.31 6.80 7.27
C SER A 116 -8.75 6.53 8.69
N PHE A 117 -8.30 7.34 9.66
CA PHE A 117 -8.71 7.25 11.06
C PHE A 117 -9.71 8.34 11.43
N PRO A 118 -10.97 8.00 11.76
CA PRO A 118 -11.86 8.94 12.43
C PRO A 118 -11.33 9.19 13.86
N GLY A 119 -10.57 10.29 14.04
CA GLY A 119 -10.09 10.74 15.36
C GLY A 119 -8.62 11.15 15.44
N GLY A 120 -7.81 10.94 14.38
CA GLY A 120 -6.44 11.46 14.28
C GLY A 120 -5.42 10.89 15.26
N ASP A 121 -5.83 9.99 16.16
CA ASP A 121 -4.97 9.35 17.14
C ASP A 121 -4.80 7.86 16.81
N SER A 122 -3.58 7.48 16.40
CA SER A 122 -3.22 6.10 16.09
C SER A 122 -3.37 5.15 17.28
N ALA A 123 -3.48 5.69 18.51
CA ALA A 123 -3.67 4.91 19.74
C ALA A 123 -5.12 4.42 19.95
N ASN A 124 -6.11 5.05 19.32
CA ASN A 124 -7.55 4.78 19.54
C ASN A 124 -8.27 4.35 18.26
N VAL A 125 -7.55 3.80 17.30
CA VAL A 125 -8.13 3.34 16.05
C VAL A 125 -9.04 2.13 16.31
N ARG A 126 -10.35 2.36 16.24
CA ARG A 126 -11.30 1.29 15.91
C ARG A 126 -11.17 1.03 14.42
N TRP A 127 -10.26 0.13 14.13
CA TRP A 127 -10.13 -0.50 12.84
C TRP A 127 -11.49 -1.16 12.54
N GLU A 128 -12.11 -0.85 11.40
CA GLU A 128 -13.35 -1.52 10.97
C GLU A 128 -12.99 -2.69 10.04
N PRO A 129 -13.44 -3.93 10.35
CA PRO A 129 -13.24 -5.04 9.44
C PRO A 129 -13.84 -4.63 8.09
N GLY A 130 -13.06 -4.77 7.02
CA GLY A 130 -13.63 -4.74 5.67
C GLY A 130 -14.71 -5.81 5.59
N PRO A 131 -15.75 -5.62 4.76
CA PRO A 131 -16.95 -6.44 4.81
C PRO A 131 -16.68 -7.95 4.64
N GLU A 132 -15.55 -8.39 4.08
CA GLU A 132 -15.33 -9.82 3.81
C GLU A 132 -14.00 -10.47 4.26
N THR A 133 -12.83 -9.82 4.35
CA THR A 133 -11.59 -10.55 4.78
C THR A 133 -10.43 -9.78 5.46
N GLY A 134 -10.32 -8.44 5.39
CA GLY A 134 -9.13 -7.72 5.91
C GLY A 134 -9.30 -6.22 6.18
N TRP A 135 -8.21 -5.50 6.49
CA TRP A 135 -8.24 -4.03 6.77
C TRP A 135 -7.96 -3.19 5.54
N ARG A 136 -8.96 -2.44 5.09
CA ARG A 136 -8.81 -1.46 4.00
C ARG A 136 -8.59 -0.07 4.59
N VAL A 137 -7.71 0.71 3.98
CA VAL A 137 -7.59 2.14 4.24
C VAL A 137 -8.95 2.76 3.88
N LYS A 138 -9.79 3.11 4.88
CA LYS A 138 -11.02 3.85 4.61
C LYS A 138 -10.58 5.17 4.00
N ALA A 139 -10.73 5.37 2.70
CA ALA A 139 -10.60 6.70 2.13
C ALA A 139 -11.73 7.55 2.70
N ALA A 140 -11.57 8.07 3.92
CA ALA A 140 -12.49 9.01 4.52
C ALA A 140 -12.58 10.17 3.54
N LYS A 141 -13.73 10.31 2.86
CA LYS A 141 -14.04 11.37 1.89
C LYS A 141 -12.78 11.96 1.25
N SER A 142 -12.17 11.25 0.30
CA SER A 142 -11.03 11.71 -0.52
C SER A 142 -9.81 12.26 0.25
N THR A 143 -8.67 11.57 0.23
CA THR A 143 -7.42 12.25 0.60
C THR A 143 -7.02 13.17 -0.54
N GLN A 144 -7.10 14.48 -0.31
CA GLN A 144 -6.72 15.50 -1.28
C GLN A 144 -5.23 15.82 -1.14
N LEU A 145 -4.48 15.58 -2.20
CA LEU A 145 -3.08 15.99 -2.33
C LEU A 145 -2.96 17.51 -2.57
N PRO A 146 -1.77 18.12 -2.40
CA PRO A 146 -1.58 19.59 -2.43
C PRO A 146 -2.07 20.32 -3.69
N ASN A 147 -2.29 19.62 -4.80
CA ASN A 147 -2.80 20.17 -6.06
C ASN A 147 -4.26 19.78 -6.35
N GLY A 148 -4.98 19.26 -5.36
CA GLY A 148 -6.36 18.83 -5.55
C GLY A 148 -6.55 17.43 -6.12
N VAL A 149 -5.47 16.66 -6.33
CA VAL A 149 -5.61 15.24 -6.70
C VAL A 149 -6.26 14.49 -5.56
N ILE A 150 -7.39 13.86 -5.85
CA ILE A 150 -8.12 13.01 -4.92
C ILE A 150 -7.58 11.58 -5.04
N LEU A 151 -7.10 11.03 -3.93
CA LEU A 151 -6.76 9.62 -3.83
C LEU A 151 -8.01 8.81 -3.53
N GLN A 152 -8.38 7.95 -4.48
CA GLN A 152 -9.46 6.98 -4.35
C GLN A 152 -9.15 5.79 -5.26
N PRO A 153 -9.39 4.55 -4.84
CA PRO A 153 -9.31 3.40 -5.75
C PRO A 153 -10.16 3.68 -6.99
N ALA A 154 -9.85 3.04 -8.12
CA ALA A 154 -10.79 3.03 -9.22
C ALA A 154 -12.08 2.44 -8.66
N VAL A 155 -13.21 3.14 -8.81
CA VAL A 155 -14.50 2.53 -8.45
C VAL A 155 -14.60 1.32 -9.36
N VAL A 156 -14.42 0.12 -8.80
CA VAL A 156 -14.90 -1.09 -9.45
C VAL A 156 -16.37 -0.78 -9.64
N ALA A 157 -16.78 -0.52 -10.88
CA ALA A 157 -18.19 -0.34 -11.16
C ALA A 157 -18.84 -1.57 -10.55
N GLU A 158 -19.70 -1.37 -9.54
CA GLU A 158 -20.61 -2.39 -9.07
C GLU A 158 -21.47 -2.73 -10.30
N ASN A 159 -20.97 -3.63 -11.13
CA ASN A 159 -21.80 -4.42 -12.01
C ASN A 159 -22.54 -5.35 -11.07
N ASP A 160 -23.56 -4.80 -10.42
CA ASP A 160 -24.64 -5.54 -9.79
C ASP A 160 -25.30 -6.35 -10.93
N PRO A 161 -25.11 -7.69 -10.98
CA PRO A 161 -25.71 -8.52 -11.99
C PRO A 161 -27.15 -8.92 -11.63
N ASP A 162 -27.73 -8.38 -10.54
CA ASP A 162 -29.12 -8.64 -10.14
C ASP A 162 -30.10 -7.53 -10.63
N LYS A 163 -29.71 -6.86 -11.72
CA LYS A 163 -30.62 -6.48 -12.80
C LYS A 163 -30.55 -7.48 -13.95
#